data_AF-A0A8S3IIA0-F1
#
_entry.id   AF-A0A8S3IIA0-F1
#
_cell.length_a   1.000
_cell.length_b   1.000
_cell.length_c   1.000
_cell.angle_alpha   90.00
_cell.angle_beta   90.00
_cell.angle_gamma   90.00
#
_symmetry.space_group_name_H-M   'P 1'
#
loop_
_entity.id
_entity.type
_entity.pdbx_description
1 polymer ?
#
loop_
_entity_poly.entity_id
_entity_poly.type
_entity_poly.pdbx_seq_one_letter_code
_entity_poly.pdbx_strand_id
1 'polypeptide(L)'
;MLEQQSSLLPKLRTKSTIILDIVGSYYSIIQSFLSNVPYYSDLSFNARRALIKHNSETVGSFHSVFIVRESNALDHESYIVGCSNIYGTENFDILRKFMSILDNNGTLVKAMLLIIAFAGNCSKVVLDHSESMGIMSSTISLVRIQNILITMFWKYLIYQYGFLGAVKCFDSFIRYILNITLWTETNDSVQHSDMLSTITENMIPLLVVQD
;
A
#
# COMPACT_ATOMS: atom_id res chain seq x y z
N MET A 1 -0.18 -48.39 -43.48
CA MET A 1 -1.42 -47.60 -43.59
C MET A 1 -1.61 -46.90 -42.25
N LEU A 2 -1.45 -45.57 -42.26
CA LEU A 2 -1.78 -44.60 -41.21
C LEU A 2 -0.95 -44.62 -39.91
N GLU A 3 0.31 -44.17 -40.06
CA GLU A 3 0.91 -43.20 -39.14
C GLU A 3 0.04 -41.94 -39.10
N GLN A 4 -0.82 -41.74 -38.09
CA GLN A 4 -1.42 -40.41 -37.86
C GLN A 4 -2.13 -40.26 -36.50
N GLN A 5 -1.49 -40.63 -35.39
CA GLN A 5 -1.98 -40.18 -34.08
C GLN A 5 -0.82 -39.86 -33.14
N SER A 6 -0.46 -38.57 -33.06
CA SER A 6 -0.12 -37.86 -31.80
C SER A 6 0.81 -36.65 -32.03
N SER A 7 0.45 -35.72 -32.93
CA SER A 7 1.04 -34.37 -32.95
C SER A 7 0.13 -33.34 -32.26
N LEU A 8 -0.56 -33.74 -31.18
CA LEU A 8 -1.22 -32.76 -30.32
C LEU A 8 -0.14 -32.03 -29.52
N LEU A 9 0.03 -30.75 -29.82
CA LEU A 9 0.82 -29.80 -29.03
C LEU A 9 0.59 -30.08 -27.53
N PRO A 10 1.66 -30.20 -26.72
CA PRO A 10 1.51 -30.38 -25.29
C PRO A 10 0.59 -29.27 -24.78
N LYS A 11 -0.59 -29.63 -24.28
CA LYS A 11 -1.45 -28.67 -23.58
C LYS A 11 -0.65 -28.20 -22.37
N LEU A 12 -0.07 -27.02 -22.47
CA LEU A 12 0.47 -26.25 -21.35
C LEU A 12 -0.69 -25.97 -20.40
N ARG A 13 -0.99 -26.94 -19.53
CA ARG A 13 -1.71 -26.66 -18.28
C ARG A 13 -0.71 -25.92 -17.42
N THR A 14 -0.70 -24.59 -17.53
CA THR A 14 -0.21 -23.74 -16.45
C THR A 14 -1.00 -24.14 -15.22
N LYS A 15 -0.38 -24.93 -14.33
CA LYS A 15 -0.91 -25.13 -12.99
C LYS A 15 -1.08 -23.73 -12.42
N SER A 16 -2.29 -23.38 -11.96
CA SER A 16 -2.48 -22.15 -11.20
C SER A 16 -1.43 -22.19 -10.10
N THR A 17 -0.43 -21.35 -10.24
CA THR A 17 0.60 -21.24 -9.22
C THR A 17 -0.06 -20.57 -8.03
N ILE A 18 0.32 -20.97 -6.82
CA ILE A 18 -0.14 -20.36 -5.56
C ILE A 18 -0.09 -18.82 -5.63
N ILE A 19 0.87 -18.27 -6.39
CA ILE A 19 1.01 -16.84 -6.69
C ILE A 19 -0.21 -16.27 -7.43
N LEU A 20 -0.73 -16.93 -8.47
CA LEU A 20 -1.92 -16.47 -9.20
C LEU A 20 -3.17 -16.50 -8.31
N ASP A 21 -3.29 -17.48 -7.44
CA ASP A 21 -4.41 -17.57 -6.49
C ASP A 21 -4.33 -16.46 -5.43
N ILE A 22 -3.11 -16.14 -4.95
CA ILE A 22 -2.86 -15.01 -4.05
C ILE A 22 -3.20 -13.68 -4.76
N VAL A 23 -2.72 -13.47 -5.98
CA VAL A 23 -3.00 -12.26 -6.77
C VAL A 23 -4.50 -12.13 -7.05
N GLY A 24 -5.18 -13.22 -7.40
CA GLY A 24 -6.62 -13.25 -7.58
C GLY A 24 -7.38 -12.88 -6.31
N SER A 25 -6.92 -13.38 -5.16
CA SER A 25 -7.50 -13.05 -3.85
C SER A 25 -7.32 -11.56 -3.53
N TYR A 26 -6.12 -11.02 -3.70
CA TYR A 26 -5.87 -9.58 -3.54
C TYR A 26 -6.73 -8.72 -4.47
N TYR A 27 -6.84 -9.13 -5.74
CA TYR A 27 -7.67 -8.42 -6.72
C TYR A 27 -9.14 -8.42 -6.30
N SER A 28 -9.67 -9.55 -5.81
CA SER A 28 -11.06 -9.64 -5.35
C SER A 28 -11.35 -8.73 -4.15
N ILE A 29 -10.40 -8.60 -3.22
CA ILE A 29 -10.51 -7.73 -2.05
C ILE A 29 -10.51 -6.25 -2.49
N ILE A 30 -9.55 -5.86 -3.33
CA ILE A 30 -9.45 -4.50 -3.87
C ILE A 30 -10.70 -4.16 -4.69
N GLN A 31 -11.15 -5.08 -5.53
CA GLN A 31 -12.35 -4.90 -6.34
C GLN A 31 -13.59 -4.73 -5.45
N SER A 32 -13.76 -5.56 -4.41
CA SER A 32 -14.87 -5.43 -3.47
C SER A 32 -14.83 -4.08 -2.75
N PHE A 33 -13.66 -3.67 -2.27
CA PHE A 33 -13.46 -2.35 -1.65
C PHE A 33 -13.85 -1.21 -2.58
N LEU A 34 -13.35 -1.22 -3.82
CA LEU A 34 -13.63 -0.19 -4.82
C LEU A 34 -15.10 -0.17 -5.28
N SER A 35 -15.73 -1.34 -5.38
CA SER A 35 -17.15 -1.46 -5.78
C SER A 35 -18.10 -0.92 -4.72
N ASN A 36 -17.68 -0.92 -3.45
CA ASN A 36 -18.46 -0.38 -2.34
C ASN A 36 -18.31 1.14 -2.17
N VAL A 37 -17.49 1.81 -2.99
CA VAL A 37 -17.38 3.27 -3.00
C VAL A 37 -18.12 3.81 -4.23
N PRO A 38 -19.36 4.31 -4.07
CA PRO A 38 -20.23 4.69 -5.20
C PRO A 38 -19.59 5.71 -6.15
N TYR A 39 -18.72 6.55 -5.62
CA TYR A 39 -18.08 7.62 -6.38
C TYR A 39 -16.82 7.18 -7.14
N TYR A 40 -16.28 5.98 -6.88
CA TYR A 40 -15.11 5.49 -7.59
C TYR A 40 -15.42 5.18 -9.06
N SER A 41 -16.62 4.66 -9.33
CA SER A 41 -17.10 4.41 -10.70
C SER A 41 -17.28 5.68 -11.53
N ASP A 42 -17.48 6.83 -10.88
CA ASP A 42 -17.67 8.13 -11.54
C ASP A 42 -16.35 8.74 -12.05
N LEU A 43 -15.22 8.21 -11.61
CA LEU A 43 -13.90 8.66 -12.05
C LEU A 43 -13.56 8.11 -13.44
N SER A 44 -12.79 8.87 -14.22
CA SER A 44 -12.25 8.36 -15.48
C SER A 44 -11.28 7.19 -15.23
N PHE A 45 -11.09 6.32 -16.22
CA PHE A 45 -10.13 5.20 -16.10
C PHE A 45 -8.72 5.68 -15.73
N ASN A 46 -8.26 6.77 -16.35
CA ASN A 46 -6.96 7.37 -16.05
C ASN A 46 -6.86 7.87 -14.61
N ALA A 47 -7.93 8.49 -14.08
CA ALA A 47 -7.98 8.95 -12.70
C ALA A 47 -7.95 7.80 -11.70
N ARG A 48 -8.71 6.72 -11.98
CA ARG A 48 -8.72 5.50 -11.19
C ARG A 48 -7.33 4.85 -11.15
N ARG A 49 -6.67 4.76 -12.30
CA ARG A 49 -5.30 4.24 -12.42
C ARG A 49 -4.30 5.10 -11.65
N ALA A 50 -4.38 6.42 -11.80
CA ALA A 50 -3.51 7.35 -11.08
C ALA A 50 -3.69 7.23 -9.56
N LEU A 51 -4.93 7.18 -9.06
CA LEU A 51 -5.20 6.99 -7.63
C LEU A 51 -4.59 5.71 -7.06
N ILE A 52 -4.75 4.59 -7.77
CA ILE A 52 -4.13 3.33 -7.35
C ILE A 52 -2.61 3.46 -7.38
N LYS A 53 -2.04 3.94 -8.49
CA LYS A 53 -0.58 4.09 -8.65
C LYS A 53 0.01 4.94 -7.52
N HIS A 54 -0.58 6.11 -7.26
CA HIS A 54 -0.08 7.03 -6.24
C HIS A 54 -0.35 6.47 -4.84
N ASN A 55 -1.58 6.13 -4.47
CA ASN A 55 -1.89 5.87 -3.07
C ASN A 55 -1.59 4.44 -2.60
N SER A 56 -1.32 3.49 -3.51
CA SER A 56 -1.17 2.06 -3.17
C SER A 56 -0.12 1.78 -2.10
N GLU A 57 1.02 2.46 -2.14
CA GLU A 57 2.11 2.27 -1.15
C GLU A 57 1.67 2.72 0.25
N THR A 58 1.18 3.96 0.39
CA THR A 58 0.72 4.50 1.68
C THR A 58 -0.48 3.73 2.21
N VAL A 59 -1.46 3.41 1.36
CA VAL A 59 -2.65 2.61 1.73
C VAL A 59 -2.23 1.21 2.15
N GLY A 60 -1.35 0.56 1.38
CA GLY A 60 -0.84 -0.77 1.66
C GLY A 60 -0.08 -0.82 2.97
N SER A 61 0.80 0.15 3.22
CA SER A 61 1.58 0.25 4.46
C SER A 61 0.67 0.47 5.67
N PHE A 62 -0.21 1.47 5.61
CA PHE A 62 -1.17 1.74 6.69
C PHE A 62 -2.08 0.53 6.96
N HIS A 63 -2.62 -0.08 5.91
CA HIS A 63 -3.50 -1.25 6.03
C HIS A 63 -2.77 -2.47 6.58
N SER A 64 -1.51 -2.69 6.21
CA SER A 64 -0.71 -3.79 6.71
C SER A 64 -0.50 -3.68 8.22
N VAL A 65 -0.17 -2.48 8.72
CA VAL A 65 -0.06 -2.26 10.17
C VAL A 65 -1.39 -2.55 10.89
N PHE A 66 -2.50 -2.12 10.31
CA PHE A 66 -3.83 -2.42 10.85
C PHE A 66 -4.12 -3.93 10.88
N ILE A 67 -3.85 -4.67 9.80
CA ILE A 67 -4.06 -6.13 9.76
C ILE A 67 -3.21 -6.84 10.80
N VAL A 68 -1.92 -6.50 10.91
CA VAL A 68 -1.01 -7.13 11.88
C VAL A 68 -1.53 -6.95 13.30
N ARG A 69 -2.06 -5.76 13.62
CA ARG A 69 -2.71 -5.51 14.91
C ARG A 69 -3.98 -6.32 15.10
N GLU A 70 -4.93 -6.25 14.17
CA GLU A 70 -6.25 -6.91 14.33
C GLU A 70 -6.18 -8.44 14.32
N SER A 71 -5.16 -9.01 13.67
CA SER A 71 -4.89 -10.44 13.69
C SER A 71 -4.10 -10.91 14.91
N ASN A 72 -3.69 -10.00 15.79
CA ASN A 72 -2.77 -10.27 16.89
C ASN A 72 -1.50 -11.01 16.43
N ALA A 73 -1.01 -10.68 15.24
CA ALA A 73 0.14 -11.38 14.64
C ALA A 73 1.40 -11.30 15.53
N LEU A 74 1.54 -10.23 16.32
CA LEU A 74 2.63 -10.08 17.28
C LEU A 74 2.58 -11.03 18.46
N ASP A 75 1.45 -11.69 18.74
CA ASP A 75 1.35 -12.68 19.81
C ASP A 75 1.95 -14.03 19.37
N HIS A 76 2.26 -14.17 18.08
CA HIS A 76 2.86 -15.36 17.50
C HIS A 76 4.38 -15.21 17.34
N GLU A 77 5.14 -15.99 18.10
CA GLU A 77 6.61 -16.00 18.04
C GLU A 77 7.14 -16.30 16.63
N SER A 78 6.48 -17.19 15.89
CA SER A 78 6.84 -17.51 14.51
C SER A 78 6.76 -16.29 13.58
N TYR A 79 5.76 -15.42 13.78
CA TYR A 79 5.62 -14.17 13.03
C TYR A 79 6.73 -13.18 13.41
N ILE A 80 6.99 -13.00 14.71
CA ILE A 80 8.07 -12.14 15.21
C ILE A 80 9.43 -12.55 14.62
N VAL A 81 9.77 -13.83 14.72
CA VAL A 81 11.04 -14.38 14.22
C VAL A 81 11.12 -14.23 12.70
N GLY A 82 10.04 -14.55 11.98
CA GLY A 82 9.98 -14.41 10.52
C GLY A 82 10.21 -12.96 10.08
N CYS A 83 9.46 -12.01 10.64
CA CYS A 83 9.60 -10.59 10.32
C CYS A 83 10.97 -10.03 10.70
N SER A 84 11.51 -10.39 11.87
CA SER A 84 12.84 -9.92 12.30
C SER A 84 13.95 -10.42 11.38
N ASN A 85 13.85 -11.65 10.87
CA ASN A 85 14.81 -12.21 9.92
C ASN A 85 14.72 -11.58 8.53
N ILE A 86 13.52 -11.20 8.09
CA ILE A 86 13.30 -10.64 6.74
C ILE A 86 13.60 -9.14 6.71
N TYR A 87 13.13 -8.39 7.71
CA TYR A 87 13.15 -6.93 7.70
C TYR A 87 14.18 -6.32 8.66
N GLY A 88 14.78 -7.13 9.53
CA GLY A 88 15.65 -6.67 10.62
C GLY A 88 14.87 -6.29 11.88
N THR A 89 15.53 -6.41 13.03
CA THR A 89 14.93 -6.12 14.34
C THR A 89 14.55 -4.65 14.50
N GLU A 90 15.34 -3.73 13.94
CA GLU A 90 15.08 -2.29 14.02
C GLU A 90 13.76 -1.89 13.33
N ASN A 91 13.53 -2.37 12.11
CA ASN A 91 12.29 -2.15 11.38
C ASN A 91 11.09 -2.78 12.10
N PHE A 92 11.30 -3.93 12.73
CA PHE A 92 10.25 -4.59 13.51
C PHE A 92 9.85 -3.81 14.76
N ASP A 93 10.81 -3.19 15.46
CA ASP A 93 10.52 -2.33 16.61
C ASP A 93 9.80 -1.03 16.20
N ILE A 94 10.14 -0.48 15.04
CA ILE A 94 9.41 0.64 14.45
C ILE A 94 7.96 0.24 14.14
N LEU A 95 7.75 -0.94 13.54
CA LEU A 95 6.41 -1.49 13.27
C LEU A 95 5.58 -1.63 14.57
N ARG A 96 6.18 -2.14 15.65
CA ARG A 96 5.55 -2.19 16.98
C ARG A 96 5.13 -0.81 17.47
N LYS A 97 6.00 0.18 17.31
CA LYS A 97 5.70 1.58 17.67
C LYS A 97 4.55 2.15 16.84
N PHE A 98 4.46 1.83 15.55
CA PHE A 98 3.30 2.23 14.75
C PHE A 98 2.01 1.60 15.26
N MET A 99 2.01 0.31 15.60
CA MET A 99 0.79 -0.32 16.12
C MET A 99 0.31 0.29 17.44
N SER A 100 1.21 0.70 18.32
CA SER A 100 0.83 1.30 19.61
C SER A 100 0.27 2.73 19.50
N ILE A 101 0.60 3.44 18.43
CA ILE A 101 0.10 4.80 18.16
C ILE A 101 -1.23 4.78 17.39
N LEU A 102 -1.49 3.71 16.63
CA LEU A 102 -2.70 3.59 15.82
C LEU A 102 -3.96 3.52 16.70
N ASP A 103 -4.97 4.32 16.36
CA ASP A 103 -6.23 4.40 17.12
C ASP A 103 -6.91 3.02 17.28
N ASN A 104 -7.28 2.65 18.50
CA ASN A 104 -7.89 1.35 18.80
C ASN A 104 -9.27 1.18 18.16
N ASN A 105 -9.94 2.27 17.78
CA ASN A 105 -11.22 2.21 17.09
C ASN A 105 -11.01 1.85 15.61
N GLY A 106 -11.11 0.55 15.30
CA GLY A 106 -10.96 0.05 13.93
C GLY A 106 -11.90 0.69 12.90
N THR A 107 -13.05 1.25 13.31
CA THR A 107 -13.94 1.99 12.41
C THR A 107 -13.31 3.30 11.95
N LEU A 108 -12.67 4.04 12.86
CA LEU A 108 -11.96 5.26 12.52
C LEU A 108 -10.76 4.99 11.61
N VAL A 109 -10.02 3.92 11.91
CA VAL A 109 -8.87 3.49 11.09
C VAL A 109 -9.30 3.16 9.66
N LYS A 110 -10.40 2.40 9.49
CA LYS A 110 -10.96 2.07 8.17
C LYS A 110 -11.47 3.32 7.43
N ALA A 111 -12.12 4.25 8.14
CA ALA A 111 -12.56 5.51 7.55
C ALA A 111 -11.37 6.37 7.09
N MET A 112 -10.29 6.41 7.88
CA MET A 112 -9.06 7.11 7.49
C MET A 112 -8.38 6.44 6.29
N LEU A 113 -8.35 5.10 6.23
CA LEU A 113 -7.83 4.36 5.09
C LEU A 113 -8.59 4.71 3.80
N LEU A 114 -9.91 4.85 3.87
CA LEU A 114 -10.73 5.33 2.75
C LEU A 114 -10.35 6.76 2.35
N ILE A 115 -10.14 7.68 3.31
CA ILE A 115 -9.70 9.05 2.99
C ILE A 115 -8.35 9.03 2.25
N ILE A 116 -7.39 8.24 2.72
CA ILE A 116 -6.05 8.13 2.10
C ILE A 116 -6.15 7.53 0.69
N ALA A 117 -6.97 6.49 0.50
CA ALA A 117 -7.12 5.81 -0.79
C ALA A 117 -7.62 6.75 -1.90
N PHE A 118 -8.42 7.75 -1.53
CA PHE A 118 -8.96 8.76 -2.45
C PHE A 118 -8.24 10.11 -2.35
N ALA A 119 -7.15 10.20 -1.62
CA ALA A 119 -6.39 11.44 -1.53
C ALA A 119 -5.70 11.76 -2.87
N GLY A 120 -5.54 13.05 -3.16
CA GLY A 120 -5.00 13.50 -4.45
C GLY A 120 -3.50 13.21 -4.56
N ASN A 121 -2.79 13.30 -3.43
CA ASN A 121 -1.36 13.05 -3.29
C ASN A 121 -1.03 12.77 -1.82
N CYS A 122 -1.28 11.54 -1.34
CA CYS A 122 -0.84 11.11 -0.01
C CYS A 122 0.42 10.22 -0.04
N SER A 123 1.14 10.23 -1.16
CA SER A 123 2.32 9.40 -1.38
C SER A 123 3.40 10.17 -2.14
N LYS A 124 4.54 9.51 -2.32
CA LYS A 124 5.71 9.99 -3.03
C LYS A 124 5.36 10.59 -4.39
N VAL A 125 5.76 11.85 -4.58
CA VAL A 125 5.68 12.50 -5.88
C VAL A 125 6.83 11.98 -6.73
N VAL A 126 6.56 10.96 -7.55
CA VAL A 126 7.52 10.45 -8.53
C VAL A 126 7.41 11.30 -9.79
N LEU A 127 8.49 12.00 -10.15
CA LEU A 127 8.55 12.73 -11.41
C LEU A 127 8.69 11.72 -12.55
N ASP A 128 7.56 11.37 -13.17
CA ASP A 128 7.51 10.48 -14.34
C ASP A 128 7.35 11.32 -15.61
N HIS A 129 8.45 11.45 -16.38
CA HIS A 129 8.44 12.21 -17.65
C HIS A 129 7.55 11.58 -18.74
N SER A 130 7.05 10.36 -18.52
CA SER A 130 6.11 9.69 -19.44
C SER A 130 4.64 10.01 -19.15
N GLU A 131 4.34 10.64 -18.01
CA GLU A 131 2.97 10.99 -17.64
C GLU A 131 2.55 12.35 -18.21
N SER A 132 1.53 12.34 -19.08
CA SER A 132 0.97 13.58 -19.62
C SER A 132 0.14 14.31 -18.55
N MET A 133 0.20 15.64 -18.55
CA MET A 133 -0.57 16.55 -17.67
C MET A 133 -2.11 16.44 -17.79
N GLY A 134 -2.64 15.47 -18.55
CA GLY A 134 -4.07 15.23 -18.78
C GLY A 134 -4.87 14.74 -17.55
N ILE A 135 -4.22 14.53 -16.41
CA ILE A 135 -4.84 14.13 -15.13
C ILE A 135 -5.73 15.25 -14.55
N MET A 136 -5.57 16.50 -15.03
CA MET A 136 -6.21 17.69 -14.49
C MET A 136 -7.75 17.73 -14.63
N SER A 137 -8.35 17.03 -15.60
CA SER A 137 -9.82 17.05 -15.79
C SER A 137 -10.60 16.18 -14.79
N SER A 138 -9.95 15.21 -14.15
CA SER A 138 -10.55 14.36 -13.10
C SER A 138 -10.50 14.95 -11.69
N THR A 139 -9.90 16.13 -11.53
CA THR A 139 -9.65 16.75 -10.22
C THR A 139 -10.95 17.12 -9.49
N ILE A 140 -11.98 17.59 -10.21
CA ILE A 140 -13.23 18.07 -9.59
C ILE A 140 -14.01 16.91 -8.92
N SER A 141 -14.19 15.79 -9.63
CA SER A 141 -14.85 14.62 -9.08
C SER A 141 -14.07 14.05 -7.89
N LEU A 142 -12.74 14.00 -8.00
CA LEU A 142 -11.89 13.52 -6.92
C LEU A 142 -11.98 14.41 -5.66
N VAL A 143 -11.89 15.73 -5.82
CA VAL A 143 -12.05 16.69 -4.72
C VAL A 143 -13.43 16.56 -4.08
N ARG A 144 -14.48 16.33 -4.87
CA ARG A 144 -15.83 16.09 -4.33
C ARG A 144 -15.87 14.84 -3.45
N ILE A 145 -15.24 13.75 -3.87
CA ILE A 145 -15.17 12.50 -3.08
C ILE A 145 -14.43 12.73 -1.77
N GLN A 146 -13.25 13.35 -1.84
CA GLN A 146 -12.46 13.70 -0.66
C GLN A 146 -13.26 14.54 0.33
N ASN A 147 -13.94 15.58 -0.15
CA ASN A 147 -14.76 16.44 0.69
C ASN A 147 -15.87 15.67 1.38
N ILE A 148 -16.54 14.74 0.69
CA ILE A 148 -17.59 13.89 1.30
C ILE A 148 -16.99 13.01 2.39
N LEU A 149 -15.90 12.30 2.10
CA LEU A 149 -15.26 11.37 3.04
C LEU A 149 -14.73 12.12 4.29
N ILE A 150 -14.01 13.22 4.10
CA ILE A 150 -13.48 14.05 5.18
C ILE A 150 -14.62 14.66 6.00
N THR A 151 -15.68 15.16 5.36
CA THR A 151 -16.82 15.74 6.08
C THR A 151 -17.55 14.69 6.92
N MET A 152 -17.77 13.49 6.37
CA MET A 152 -18.39 12.39 7.11
C MET A 152 -17.53 11.99 8.31
N PHE A 153 -16.23 11.82 8.11
CA PHE A 153 -15.28 11.48 9.16
C PHE A 153 -15.23 12.57 10.24
N TRP A 154 -15.15 13.83 9.85
CA TRP A 154 -15.11 14.97 10.77
C TRP A 154 -16.39 15.08 11.61
N LYS A 155 -17.57 14.95 10.97
CA LYS A 155 -18.86 14.93 11.68
C LYS A 155 -18.93 13.77 12.66
N TYR A 156 -18.46 12.59 12.27
CA TYR A 156 -18.40 11.43 13.15
C TYR A 156 -17.49 11.66 14.35
N LEU A 157 -16.31 12.24 14.15
CA LEU A 157 -15.39 12.58 15.23
C LEU A 157 -16.00 13.60 16.21
N ILE A 158 -16.64 14.66 15.70
CA ILE A 158 -17.32 15.65 16.53
C ILE A 158 -18.45 15.00 17.33
N TYR A 159 -19.25 14.16 16.69
CA TYR A 159 -20.35 13.45 17.33
C TYR A 159 -19.85 12.55 18.48
N GLN A 160 -18.75 11.81 18.25
CA GLN A 160 -18.27 10.81 19.21
C GLN A 160 -17.41 11.40 20.34
N TYR A 161 -16.57 12.41 20.04
CA TYR A 161 -15.52 12.89 20.96
C TYR A 161 -15.64 14.38 21.31
N GLY A 162 -16.64 15.09 20.76
CA GLY A 162 -16.74 16.54 20.83
C GLY A 162 -15.65 17.24 20.01
N PHE A 163 -15.70 18.57 19.95
CA PHE A 163 -14.80 19.35 19.09
C PHE A 163 -13.31 19.16 19.43
N LEU A 164 -12.92 19.31 20.70
CA LEU A 164 -11.52 19.20 21.11
C LEU A 164 -10.96 17.78 20.92
N GLY A 165 -11.78 16.76 21.24
CA GLY A 165 -11.41 15.35 21.03
C GLY A 165 -11.27 15.02 19.55
N ALA A 166 -12.17 15.54 18.71
CA ALA A 166 -12.11 15.39 17.25
C ALA A 166 -10.81 15.96 16.68
N VAL A 167 -10.42 17.18 17.09
CA VAL A 167 -9.15 17.80 16.66
C VAL A 167 -7.96 16.91 17.02
N LYS A 168 -7.87 16.45 18.28
CA LYS A 168 -6.77 15.60 18.74
C LYS A 168 -6.70 14.26 17.99
N CYS A 169 -7.85 13.62 17.80
CA CYS A 169 -7.93 12.34 17.09
C CYS A 169 -7.52 12.51 15.62
N PHE A 170 -8.05 13.53 14.94
CA PHE A 170 -7.71 13.82 13.55
C PHE A 170 -6.21 14.11 13.39
N ASP A 171 -5.66 14.98 14.23
CA ASP A 171 -4.24 15.29 14.25
C ASP A 171 -3.36 14.06 14.51
N SER A 172 -3.76 13.16 15.42
CA SER A 172 -3.08 11.88 15.65
C SER A 172 -3.02 11.03 14.38
N PHE A 173 -4.12 10.94 13.62
CA PHE A 173 -4.12 10.25 12.32
C PHE A 173 -3.18 10.89 11.30
N ILE A 174 -3.18 12.23 11.21
CA ILE A 174 -2.28 12.94 10.29
C ILE A 174 -0.82 12.67 10.64
N ARG A 175 -0.42 12.79 11.92
CA ARG A 175 0.95 12.48 12.36
C ARG A 175 1.32 11.03 12.06
N TYR A 176 0.39 10.11 12.30
CA TYR A 176 0.61 8.70 12.04
C TYR A 176 0.91 8.43 10.56
N ILE A 177 0.11 9.00 9.65
CA ILE A 177 0.30 8.87 8.20
C ILE A 177 1.65 9.45 7.79
N LEU A 178 1.99 10.66 8.25
CA LEU A 178 3.27 11.29 7.94
C LEU A 178 4.46 10.44 8.40
N ASN A 179 4.38 9.86 9.60
CA ASN A 179 5.45 9.01 10.10
C ASN A 179 5.60 7.70 9.29
N ILE A 180 4.49 7.09 8.86
CA ILE A 180 4.54 5.91 7.99
C ILE A 180 5.16 6.27 6.64
N THR A 181 4.70 7.34 5.99
CA THR A 181 5.25 7.76 4.70
C THR A 181 6.74 8.09 4.79
N LEU A 182 7.17 8.78 5.85
CA LEU A 182 8.59 9.06 6.07
C LEU A 182 9.41 7.78 6.26
N TRP A 183 8.86 6.81 7.00
CA TRP A 183 9.53 5.53 7.23
C TRP A 183 9.64 4.70 5.95
N THR A 184 8.59 4.62 5.13
CA THR A 184 8.67 3.90 3.84
C THR A 184 9.70 4.53 2.92
N GLU A 185 9.75 5.87 2.82
CA GLU A 185 10.76 6.54 2.01
C GLU A 185 12.19 6.32 2.51
N THR A 186 12.39 6.35 3.83
CA THR A 186 13.71 6.11 4.42
C THR A 186 14.19 4.69 4.11
N ASN A 187 13.31 3.71 4.25
CA ASN A 187 13.64 2.31 3.97
C ASN A 187 13.89 2.04 2.49
N ASP A 188 13.11 2.64 1.59
CA ASP A 188 13.35 2.56 0.15
C ASP A 188 14.73 3.11 -0.22
N SER A 189 15.13 4.24 0.38
CA SER A 189 16.43 4.85 0.13
C SER A 189 17.58 3.98 0.64
N VAL A 190 17.44 3.40 1.83
CA VAL A 190 18.45 2.50 2.42
C VAL A 190 18.57 1.23 1.58
N GLN A 191 17.45 0.58 1.26
CA GLN A 191 17.44 -0.62 0.43
C GLN A 191 18.06 -0.36 -0.95
N HIS A 192 17.77 0.79 -1.56
CA HIS A 192 18.38 1.17 -2.83
C HIS A 192 19.90 1.34 -2.72
N SER A 193 20.37 2.00 -1.64
CA SER A 193 21.80 2.15 -1.34
C SER A 193 22.49 0.80 -1.10
N ASP A 194 21.85 -0.11 -0.36
CA ASP A 194 22.37 -1.44 -0.06
C ASP A 194 22.44 -2.31 -1.33
N MET A 195 21.45 -2.19 -2.22
CA MET A 195 21.49 -2.84 -3.52
C MET A 195 22.62 -2.29 -4.40
N LEU A 196 22.81 -0.97 -4.46
CA LEU A 196 23.88 -0.34 -5.25
C LEU A 196 25.27 -0.70 -4.73
N SER A 197 25.46 -0.69 -3.40
CA SER A 197 26.72 -1.12 -2.78
C SER A 197 26.99 -2.61 -3.04
N THR A 198 26.00 -3.48 -2.87
CA THR A 198 26.13 -4.92 -3.20
C THR A 198 26.48 -5.14 -4.67
N ILE A 199 25.87 -4.40 -5.60
CA ILE A 199 26.20 -4.49 -7.03
C ILE A 199 27.63 -4.01 -7.26
N THR A 200 28.03 -2.90 -6.64
CA THR A 200 29.38 -2.33 -6.78
C THR A 200 30.43 -3.28 -6.22
N GLU A 201 30.22 -3.84 -5.04
CA GLU A 201 31.08 -4.85 -4.40
C GLU A 201 31.18 -6.13 -5.21
N ASN A 202 30.09 -6.56 -5.88
CA ASN A 202 30.12 -7.72 -6.76
C ASN A 202 30.74 -7.42 -8.14
N MET A 203 30.72 -6.17 -8.60
CA MET A 203 31.36 -5.75 -9.86
C MET A 203 32.87 -5.50 -9.69
N ILE A 204 33.34 -5.04 -8.53
CA ILE A 204 34.75 -4.77 -8.27
C ILE A 204 35.65 -5.99 -8.60
N PRO A 205 35.36 -7.22 -8.14
CA PRO A 205 36.14 -8.42 -8.48
C PRO A 205 36.09 -8.80 -9.95
N LEU A 206 35.00 -8.46 -10.66
CA LEU A 206 34.81 -8.78 -12.08
C LEU A 206 35.52 -7.78 -13.01
N LEU A 207 35.84 -6.59 -12.49
CA LEU A 207 36.52 -5.51 -13.22
C LEU A 207 38.03 -5.49 -12.97
N VAL A 208 38.53 -6.20 -11.96
CA VAL A 208 39.97 -6.46 -11.79
C VAL A 208 40.37 -7.52 -12.81
N VAL A 209 40.87 -7.07 -13.97
CA VAL A 209 41.60 -7.94 -14.90
C VAL A 209 42.83 -8.46 -14.15
N GLN A 210 42.95 -9.78 -14.05
CA GLN A 210 44.16 -10.42 -13.53
C GLN A 210 45.33 -10.09 -14.47
N ASP A 211 46.24 -9.22 -14.03
CA ASP A 211 47.57 -9.04 -14.64
C ASP A 211 48.48 -10.25 -14.37
#